data_AF-A0A7X8XN70-F1
#
_entry.id   AF-A0A7X8XN70-F1
#
_cell.length_a   1.000
_cell.length_b   1.000
_cell.length_c   1.000
_cell.angle_alpha   90.00
_cell.angle_beta   90.00
_cell.angle_gamma   90.00
#
_symmetry.space_group_name_H-M   'P 1'
#
loop_
_entity.id
_entity.type
_entity.pdbx_description
1 polymer ?
#
loop_
_entity_poly.entity_id
_entity_poly.type
_entity_poly.pdbx_seq_one_letter_code
_entity_poly.pdbx_strand_id
1 'polypeptide(L)'
;MNLLIHPLLKTRDGRKTGEFPVGSLSWNAATGTVLDSPDRDLLRLLQRHFSWPIMVRRARGGPASALLHEWEELAPGSEEHFREAVNRLHRLGFVALPLSSQD
;
A
#
# COMPACT_ATOMS: atom_id res chain seq x y z
N MET A 1 3.70 -7.29 9.37
CA MET A 1 3.44 -5.84 9.44
C MET A 1 1.94 -5.62 9.50
N ASN A 2 1.43 -4.88 10.49
CA ASN A 2 0.00 -4.62 10.67
C ASN A 2 -0.27 -3.11 10.56
N LEU A 3 -1.24 -2.73 9.73
CA LEU A 3 -1.57 -1.36 9.38
C LEU A 3 -3.08 -1.14 9.46
N LEU A 4 -3.48 0.08 9.83
CA LEU A 4 -4.85 0.55 9.76
C LEU A 4 -5.03 1.42 8.52
N ILE A 5 -6.12 1.21 7.80
CA ILE A 5 -6.47 1.97 6.59
C ILE A 5 -7.33 3.14 7.01
N HIS A 6 -6.89 4.35 6.74
CA HIS A 6 -7.64 5.58 6.97
C HIS A 6 -8.01 6.23 5.63
N PRO A 7 -9.20 6.86 5.52
CA PRO A 7 -9.58 7.60 4.32
C PRO A 7 -8.78 8.92 4.25
N LEU A 8 -8.52 9.39 3.03
CA LEU A 8 -7.99 10.72 2.76
C LEU A 8 -9.14 11.66 2.40
N LEU A 9 -9.46 12.57 3.31
CA LEU A 9 -10.53 13.55 3.16
C LEU A 9 -9.99 14.78 2.44
N LYS A 10 -10.75 15.29 1.46
CA LYS A 10 -10.43 16.55 0.79
C LYS A 10 -10.66 17.73 1.74
N THR A 11 -9.70 18.64 1.80
CA THR A 11 -9.75 19.87 2.58
C THR A 11 -9.33 21.05 1.69
N ARG A 12 -9.48 22.28 2.21
CA ARG A 12 -9.04 23.50 1.51
C ARG A 12 -7.53 23.46 1.17
N ASP A 13 -6.72 22.87 2.05
CA ASP A 13 -5.26 22.86 1.95
C ASP A 13 -4.71 21.54 1.34
N GLY A 14 -5.59 20.68 0.81
CA GLY A 14 -5.20 19.42 0.16
C GLY A 14 -5.99 18.21 0.66
N ARG A 15 -5.28 17.19 1.18
CA ARG A 15 -5.90 15.99 1.75
C ARG A 15 -5.44 15.80 3.20
N LYS A 16 -6.37 15.46 4.08
CA LYS A 16 -6.08 15.08 5.47
C LYS A 16 -6.50 13.65 5.73
N THR A 17 -5.77 12.96 6.58
CA THR A 17 -6.15 11.63 7.07
C THR A 17 -7.40 11.73 7.93
N GLY A 18 -8.39 10.89 7.66
CA GLY A 18 -9.57 10.74 8.50
C GLY A 18 -9.22 10.09 9.83
N GLU A 19 -9.89 10.52 10.89
CA GLU A 19 -9.65 10.07 12.26
C GLU A 19 -9.90 8.56 12.43
N PHE A 20 -10.98 8.06 11.83
CA PHE A 20 -11.42 6.68 12.02
C PHE A 20 -10.90 5.75 10.91
N PRO A 21 -10.31 4.60 11.27
CA PRO A 21 -9.92 3.60 10.28
C PRO A 21 -11.16 2.94 9.66
N VAL A 22 -11.06 2.62 8.38
CA VAL A 22 -12.11 1.97 7.57
C VAL A 22 -11.78 0.51 7.26
N GLY A 23 -10.61 0.03 7.69
CA GLY A 23 -10.17 -1.34 7.53
C GLY A 23 -8.78 -1.55 8.12
N SER A 24 -8.29 -2.77 8.01
CA SER A 24 -6.94 -3.14 8.39
C SER A 24 -6.27 -3.97 7.29
N LEU A 25 -4.96 -3.92 7.31
CA LEU A 25 -4.09 -4.57 6.36
C LEU A 25 -2.94 -5.22 7.12
N SER A 26 -2.67 -6.49 6.87
CA SER A 26 -1.47 -7.12 7.40
C SER A 26 -0.72 -7.90 6.33
N TRP A 27 0.59 -8.04 6.55
CA TRP A 27 1.46 -8.90 5.76
C TRP A 27 2.24 -9.83 6.66
N ASN A 28 2.27 -11.09 6.27
CA ASN A 28 3.04 -12.17 6.86
C ASN A 28 3.58 -13.07 5.74
N ALA A 29 4.85 -13.50 5.82
CA ALA A 29 5.46 -14.35 4.81
C ALA A 29 4.72 -15.69 4.57
N ALA A 30 4.05 -16.23 5.59
CA ALA A 30 3.32 -17.49 5.50
C ALA A 30 1.93 -17.35 4.85
N THR A 31 1.23 -16.24 5.09
CA THR A 31 -0.17 -16.04 4.66
C THR A 31 -0.32 -14.97 3.57
N GLY A 32 0.76 -14.27 3.23
CA GLY A 32 0.74 -13.14 2.32
C GLY A 32 -0.01 -11.94 2.89
N THR A 33 -0.71 -11.23 2.01
CA THR A 33 -1.53 -10.07 2.36
C THR A 33 -2.89 -10.48 2.90
N VAL A 34 -3.22 -10.00 4.09
CA VAL A 34 -4.53 -10.17 4.72
C VAL A 34 -5.22 -8.81 4.79
N LEU A 35 -6.45 -8.76 4.28
CA LEU A 35 -7.29 -7.58 4.20
C LEU A 35 -8.54 -7.79 5.03
N ASP A 36 -8.88 -6.80 5.86
CA ASP A 36 -10.14 -6.80 6.61
C ASP A 36 -10.79 -5.42 6.52
N SER A 37 -12.09 -5.39 6.24
CA SER A 37 -12.89 -4.17 6.23
C SER A 37 -14.37 -4.54 6.38
N PRO A 38 -15.13 -3.81 7.21
CA PRO A 38 -16.59 -4.02 7.32
C PRO A 38 -17.32 -3.64 6.02
N ASP A 39 -16.74 -2.76 5.20
CA ASP A 39 -17.30 -2.36 3.91
C ASP A 39 -16.88 -3.35 2.82
N ARG A 40 -17.86 -4.04 2.23
CA ARG A 40 -17.65 -5.06 1.20
C ARG A 40 -17.12 -4.49 -0.11
N ASP A 41 -17.52 -3.28 -0.46
CA ASP A 41 -17.09 -2.66 -1.71
C ASP A 41 -15.66 -2.12 -1.57
N LEU A 42 -15.32 -1.57 -0.40
CA LEU A 42 -13.94 -1.27 -0.05
C LEU A 42 -13.06 -2.53 -0.04
N LEU A 43 -13.51 -3.62 0.58
CA LEU A 43 -12.76 -4.87 0.61
C LEU A 43 -12.48 -5.39 -0.81
N ARG A 44 -13.48 -5.39 -1.71
CA ARG A 44 -13.30 -5.79 -3.12
C ARG A 44 -12.33 -4.87 -3.85
N LEU A 45 -12.42 -3.56 -3.63
CA LEU A 45 -11.51 -2.58 -4.22
C LEU A 45 -10.06 -2.85 -3.79
N LEU A 46 -9.85 -3.09 -2.49
CA LEU A 46 -8.53 -3.41 -1.94
C LEU A 46 -8.03 -4.75 -2.46
N GLN A 47 -8.86 -5.79 -2.47
CA GLN A 47 -8.48 -7.10 -3.03
C GLN A 47 -8.02 -6.99 -4.49
N ARG A 48 -8.73 -6.20 -5.31
CA ARG A 48 -8.32 -5.92 -6.68
C ARG A 48 -6.98 -5.18 -6.72
N HIS A 49 -6.79 -4.16 -5.88
CA HIS A 49 -5.54 -3.39 -5.82
C HIS A 49 -4.33 -4.27 -5.44
N PHE A 50 -4.48 -5.16 -4.46
CA PHE A 50 -3.42 -6.04 -3.97
C PHE A 50 -3.24 -7.33 -4.80
N SER A 51 -4.09 -7.61 -5.79
CA SER A 51 -3.95 -8.79 -6.67
C SER A 51 -3.31 -8.48 -8.01
N TRP A 52 -3.10 -7.21 -8.34
CA TRP A 52 -2.51 -6.80 -9.61
C TRP A 52 -0.99 -6.64 -9.50
N PRO A 53 -0.21 -7.10 -10.50
CA PRO A 53 1.22 -6.82 -10.58
C PRO A 53 1.50 -5.32 -10.60
N ILE A 54 2.63 -4.92 -10.01
CA ILE A 54 2.99 -3.51 -9.90
C ILE A 54 4.33 -3.25 -10.58
N MET A 55 4.31 -2.40 -11.61
CA MET A 55 5.54 -1.89 -12.23
C MET A 55 6.21 -0.83 -11.35
N VAL A 56 7.47 -1.05 -10.99
CA VAL A 56 8.33 -0.10 -10.28
C VAL A 56 9.56 0.25 -11.10
N ARG A 57 10.09 1.46 -10.90
CA ARG A 57 11.37 1.86 -11.51
C ARG A 57 12.50 1.55 -10.55
N ARG A 58 13.50 0.82 -11.01
CA ARG A 58 14.76 0.58 -10.27
C ARG A 58 15.90 1.30 -10.95
N ALA A 59 16.79 1.87 -10.14
CA ALA A 59 18.07 2.32 -10.63
C ALA A 59 18.90 1.10 -11.05
N ARG A 60 19.45 1.14 -12.26
CA ARG A 60 20.23 0.07 -12.84
C ARG A 60 21.73 0.42 -12.73
N GLY A 61 22.39 -0.27 -11.80
CA GLY A 61 23.84 -0.47 -11.78
C GLY A 61 24.64 0.27 -10.69
N GLY A 62 25.93 -0.08 -10.62
CA GLY A 62 26.89 0.46 -9.65
C GLY A 62 27.23 1.93 -9.90
N PRO A 63 28.14 2.53 -9.10
CA PRO A 63 28.38 3.98 -9.04
C PRO A 63 28.73 4.67 -10.38
N ALA A 64 29.06 3.92 -11.44
CA ALA A 64 29.33 4.42 -12.78
C ALA A 64 28.10 4.50 -13.73
N SER A 65 26.95 3.90 -13.42
CA SER A 65 25.78 3.86 -14.32
C SER A 65 24.48 4.40 -13.70
N ALA A 66 24.60 5.31 -12.73
CA ALA A 66 23.53 5.86 -11.89
C ALA A 66 22.33 6.51 -12.62
N LEU A 67 22.37 6.62 -13.95
CA LEU A 67 21.31 7.26 -14.75
C LEU A 67 20.36 6.28 -15.44
N LEU A 68 20.71 5.00 -15.53
CA LEU A 68 19.83 4.01 -16.16
C LEU A 68 18.77 3.55 -15.16
N HIS A 69 17.52 3.51 -15.58
CA HIS A 69 16.42 2.93 -14.81
C HIS A 69 15.79 1.80 -15.61
N GLU A 70 15.50 0.68 -14.95
CA GLU A 70 14.71 -0.40 -15.54
C GLU A 70 13.35 -0.50 -14.87
N TRP A 71 12.37 -0.96 -15.63
CA TRP A 71 11.05 -1.29 -15.12
C TRP A 71 11.06 -2.72 -14.65
N GLU A 72 10.75 -2.92 -13.38
CA GLU A 72 10.61 -4.22 -12.76
C GLU A 72 9.13 -4.44 -12.44
N GLU A 73 8.63 -5.64 -12.72
CA GLU A 73 7.28 -6.05 -12.30
C GLU A 73 7.36 -6.76 -10.95
N LEU A 74 6.67 -6.22 -9.95
CA LEU A 74 6.48 -6.87 -8.66
C LEU A 74 5.26 -7.77 -8.73
N ALA A 75 5.50 -9.08 -8.60
CA ALA A 75 4.42 -10.07 -8.52
C ALA A 75 3.66 -9.97 -7.17
N PRO A 76 2.33 -10.13 -7.19
CA PRO A 76 1.52 -10.18 -5.96
C PRO A 76 2.02 -11.23 -4.97
N GLY A 77 1.90 -10.92 -3.67
CA GLY A 77 2.23 -11.84 -2.59
C GLY A 77 3.65 -11.68 -2.02
N SER A 78 4.55 -11.00 -2.73
CA SER A 78 5.86 -10.62 -2.17
C SER A 78 5.71 -9.48 -1.14
N GLU A 79 6.62 -9.40 -0.17
CA GLU A 79 6.67 -8.28 0.79
C GLU A 79 6.83 -6.94 0.07
N GLU A 80 7.63 -6.94 -0.98
CA GLU A 80 7.94 -5.74 -1.72
C GLU A 80 6.74 -5.23 -2.52
N HIS A 81 6.02 -6.13 -3.19
CA HIS A 81 4.73 -5.82 -3.80
C HIS A 81 3.77 -5.24 -2.76
N PHE A 82 3.67 -5.86 -1.58
CA PHE A 82 2.82 -5.37 -0.51
C PHE A 82 3.17 -3.94 -0.08
N ARG A 83 4.45 -3.66 0.15
CA ARG A 83 4.94 -2.31 0.52
C ARG A 83 4.62 -1.28 -0.57
N GLU A 84 4.81 -1.64 -1.83
CA GLU A 84 4.50 -0.73 -2.94
C GLU A 84 2.98 -0.53 -3.13
N ALA A 85 2.19 -1.59 -2.96
CA ALA A 85 0.74 -1.50 -2.98
C ALA A 85 0.22 -0.58 -1.86
N VAL A 86 0.79 -0.69 -0.65
CA VAL A 86 0.53 0.24 0.46
C VAL A 86 0.87 1.68 0.08
N ASN A 87 2.07 1.92 -0.48
CA ASN A 87 2.49 3.25 -0.90
C ASN A 87 1.53 3.87 -1.92
N ARG A 88 0.89 3.05 -2.76
CA ARG A 88 -0.06 3.51 -3.81
C ARG A 88 -1.50 3.69 -3.33
N LEU A 89 -1.85 3.33 -2.10
CA LEU A 89 -3.21 3.51 -1.56
C LEU A 89 -3.71 4.96 -1.63
N HIS A 90 -2.81 5.94 -1.58
CA HIS A 90 -3.17 7.37 -1.71
C HIS A 90 -3.88 7.69 -3.03
N ARG A 91 -3.62 6.91 -4.09
CA ARG A 91 -4.28 7.05 -5.40
C ARG A 91 -5.75 6.64 -5.34
N LEU A 92 -6.08 5.71 -4.45
CA LEU A 92 -7.44 5.27 -4.16
C LEU A 92 -8.13 6.15 -3.09
N GLY A 93 -7.42 7.13 -2.53
CA GLY A 93 -7.96 8.00 -1.49
C GLY A 93 -7.82 7.42 -0.08
N PHE A 94 -6.83 6.56 0.16
CA PHE A 94 -6.56 5.99 1.47
C PHE A 94 -5.09 6.13 1.87
N VAL A 95 -4.79 6.00 3.15
CA VAL A 95 -3.43 5.85 3.68
C VAL A 95 -3.44 4.70 4.68
N ALA A 96 -2.36 3.93 4.71
CA ALA A 96 -2.17 2.90 5.72
C ALA A 96 -1.14 3.38 6.74
N LEU A 97 -1.52 3.37 8.02
CA LEU A 97 -0.67 3.79 9.12
C LEU A 97 -0.38 2.59 10.02
N PRO A 98 0.82 2.47 10.62
CA PRO A 98 1.07 1.47 11.64
C PRO A 98 0.00 1.54 12.74
N LEU A 99 -0.40 0.38 13.29
CA LEU A 99 -1.03 0.41 14.60
C LEU A 99 -0.03 1.09 15.54
N SER A 100 -0.33 2.31 15.97
CA SER A 100 0.41 2.94 17.05
C SER A 100 0.29 2.00 18.24
N SER A 101 1.43 1.50 18.72
CA SER A 101 1.52 0.90 20.04
C SER A 101 0.92 1.93 21.00
N GLN A 102 -0.25 1.61 21.56
CA GLN A 102 -0.71 2.31 22.75
C GLN A 102 0.26 1.87 23.86
N ASP A 103 1.30 2.68 24.07
CA ASP A 103 2.05 2.70 25.34
C ASP A 103 1.26 3.50 26.37
#